data_AF-A0A535UDQ7-F1
#
_entry.id   AF-A0A535UDQ7-F1
#
_cell.length_a   1.000
_cell.length_b   1.000
_cell.length_c   1.000
_cell.angle_alpha   90.00
_cell.angle_beta   90.00
_cell.angle_gamma   90.00
#
_symmetry.space_group_name_H-M   'P 1'
#
loop_
_entity.id
_entity.type
_entity.pdbx_description
1 polymer ?
#
loop_
_entity_poly.entity_id
_entity_poly.type
_entity_poly.pdbx_seq_one_letter_code
_entity_poly.pdbx_strand_id
1 'polypeptide(L)'
;MHRHRAGEPAGGLLLLDPGSGAARSLRPAEAGVEWAGVGGGAAWASATLPGGGEEVQRLDPEHGTVAVWMHREGAGLRLIAVDGDGHPLVQVAAPQASSVWLLTAPGQARQVSDSSPGGDDTPGYPAAVTDAGGVWVSDDGGALYRFSPSTGLRRVDVPRLFPTGQRVAGGCS
;
A
#
# COMPACT_ATOMS: atom_id res chain seq x y z
N MET A 1 7.49 -13.13 -22.13
CA MET A 1 6.08 -12.72 -21.96
C MET A 1 5.33 -13.89 -21.31
N HIS A 2 5.41 -14.03 -19.99
CA HIS A 2 4.69 -15.11 -19.30
C HIS A 2 3.23 -14.70 -19.16
N ARG A 3 2.35 -15.37 -19.91
CA ARG A 3 0.91 -15.26 -19.74
C ARG A 3 0.54 -15.97 -18.43
N HIS A 4 -0.07 -15.26 -17.50
CA HIS A 4 -0.80 -15.88 -16.40
C HIS A 4 -1.86 -16.82 -17.00
N ARG A 5 -1.91 -18.06 -16.51
CA ARG A 5 -3.05 -18.95 -16.81
C ARG A 5 -4.27 -18.37 -16.09
N ALA A 6 -5.38 -18.23 -16.82
CA ALA A 6 -6.65 -17.84 -16.22
C ALA A 6 -7.00 -18.82 -15.09
N GLY A 7 -7.15 -18.31 -13.87
CA GLY A 7 -7.53 -19.09 -12.69
C GLY A 7 -6.46 -19.23 -11.58
N GLU A 8 -5.21 -18.84 -11.81
CA GLU A 8 -4.25 -18.69 -10.69
C GLU A 8 -4.50 -17.36 -9.98
N PRO A 9 -4.60 -17.33 -8.65
CA PRO A 9 -4.65 -16.07 -7.93
C PRO A 9 -3.39 -15.26 -8.26
N ALA A 10 -3.58 -14.01 -8.68
CA ALA A 10 -2.48 -13.06 -8.78
C ALA A 10 -2.02 -12.70 -7.36
N GLY A 11 -0.73 -12.38 -7.18
CA GLY A 11 -0.26 -11.77 -5.92
C GLY A 11 0.47 -12.69 -4.92
N GLY A 12 1.32 -13.60 -5.39
CA GLY A 12 2.32 -14.26 -4.53
C GLY A 12 3.53 -13.35 -4.27
N LEU A 13 4.34 -13.69 -3.25
CA LEU A 13 5.57 -12.96 -2.92
C LEU A 13 6.81 -13.78 -3.27
N LEU A 14 7.67 -13.21 -4.10
CA LEU A 14 8.97 -13.79 -4.46
C LEU A 14 10.08 -13.07 -3.71
N LEU A 15 11.07 -13.83 -3.25
CA LEU A 15 12.35 -13.27 -2.80
C LEU A 15 13.37 -13.44 -3.92
N LEU A 16 14.02 -12.34 -4.29
CA LEU A 16 15.06 -12.30 -5.32
C LEU A 16 16.43 -12.15 -4.65
N ASP A 17 17.41 -12.94 -5.10
CA ASP A 17 18.82 -12.73 -4.81
C ASP A 17 19.39 -11.72 -5.81
N PRO A 18 19.84 -10.52 -5.37
CA PRO A 18 20.35 -9.50 -6.28
C PRO A 18 21.71 -9.84 -6.91
N GLY A 19 22.49 -10.74 -6.30
CA GLY A 19 23.80 -11.16 -6.83
C GLY A 19 23.70 -12.19 -7.95
N SER A 20 22.77 -13.14 -7.82
CA SER A 20 22.59 -14.22 -8.80
C SER A 20 21.38 -14.02 -9.73
N GLY A 21 20.44 -13.16 -9.37
CA GLY A 21 19.14 -13.04 -10.03
C GLY A 21 18.20 -14.23 -9.74
N ALA A 22 18.58 -15.16 -8.86
CA ALA A 22 17.74 -16.29 -8.51
C ALA A 22 16.48 -15.81 -7.76
N ALA A 23 15.34 -16.45 -8.06
CA ALA A 23 14.08 -16.18 -7.40
C ALA A 23 13.61 -17.42 -6.64
N ARG A 24 13.09 -17.24 -5.42
CA ARG A 24 12.36 -18.29 -4.71
C ARG A 24 11.01 -17.77 -4.24
N SER A 25 10.00 -18.63 -4.26
CA SER A 25 8.71 -18.33 -3.65
C SER A 25 8.89 -18.19 -2.14
N LEU A 26 8.51 -17.02 -1.62
CA LEU A 26 8.45 -16.76 -0.18
C LEU A 26 7.03 -17.01 0.32
N ARG A 27 6.03 -16.60 -0.47
CA ARG A 27 4.61 -16.93 -0.27
C ARG A 27 3.95 -17.27 -1.60
N PRO A 28 3.18 -18.37 -1.68
CA PRO A 28 2.30 -18.59 -2.81
C PRO A 28 1.23 -17.49 -2.86
N ALA A 29 0.57 -17.34 -4.01
CA ALA A 29 -0.61 -16.50 -4.07
C ALA A 29 -1.74 -17.11 -3.23
N GLU A 30 -2.33 -16.29 -2.37
CA GLU A 30 -3.38 -16.68 -1.43
C GLU A 30 -4.63 -15.84 -1.75
N ALA A 31 -5.80 -16.48 -1.80
CA ALA A 31 -7.04 -15.78 -2.08
C ALA A 31 -7.31 -14.73 -0.98
N GLY A 32 -7.60 -13.50 -1.39
CA GLY A 32 -7.86 -12.40 -0.46
C GLY A 32 -6.59 -11.73 0.11
N VAL A 33 -5.38 -12.15 -0.26
CA VAL A 33 -4.13 -11.50 0.19
C VAL A 33 -3.46 -10.79 -0.98
N GLU A 34 -3.23 -9.49 -0.84
CA GLU A 34 -2.54 -8.65 -1.84
C GLU A 34 -1.23 -8.11 -1.25
N TRP A 35 -0.09 -8.70 -1.63
CA TRP A 35 1.23 -8.15 -1.32
C TRP A 35 1.50 -6.93 -2.21
N ALA A 36 1.42 -5.73 -1.63
CA ALA A 36 1.42 -4.46 -2.37
C ALA A 36 2.60 -3.53 -2.04
N GLY A 37 3.42 -3.85 -1.03
CA GLY A 37 4.53 -3.00 -0.63
C GLY A 37 5.72 -3.75 -0.03
N VAL A 38 6.91 -3.19 -0.23
CA VAL A 38 8.16 -3.63 0.40
C VAL A 38 8.88 -2.40 0.94
N GLY A 39 9.30 -2.44 2.20
CA GLY A 39 9.98 -1.33 2.87
C GLY A 39 10.22 -1.63 4.35
N GLY A 40 11.17 -0.93 4.98
CA GLY A 40 11.50 -1.16 6.40
C GLY A 40 11.96 -2.59 6.72
N GLY A 41 12.59 -3.27 5.76
CA GLY A 41 12.99 -4.67 5.88
C GLY A 41 11.82 -5.67 5.91
N ALA A 42 10.64 -5.30 5.43
CA ALA A 42 9.47 -6.15 5.42
C ALA A 42 8.71 -6.10 4.09
N ALA A 43 7.88 -7.12 3.87
CA ALA A 43 6.80 -7.09 2.88
C ALA A 43 5.47 -6.81 3.57
N TRP A 44 4.58 -6.10 2.87
CA TRP A 44 3.31 -5.62 3.41
C TRP A 44 2.16 -6.05 2.51
N ALA A 45 1.08 -6.49 3.15
CA ALA A 45 -0.13 -6.92 2.46
C ALA A 45 -1.39 -6.30 3.07
N SER A 46 -2.38 -6.10 2.21
CA SER A 46 -3.78 -6.05 2.59
C SER A 46 -4.36 -7.45 2.49
N ALA A 47 -5.12 -7.89 3.50
CA ALA A 47 -5.72 -9.21 3.53
C ALA A 47 -7.21 -9.13 3.90
N THR A 48 -8.08 -9.72 3.07
CA THR A 48 -9.49 -9.90 3.36
C THR A 48 -9.68 -11.19 4.16
N LEU A 49 -10.32 -11.10 5.31
CA LEU A 49 -10.53 -12.24 6.19
C LEU A 49 -11.71 -13.12 5.74
N PRO A 50 -11.63 -14.45 5.95
CA PRO A 50 -12.79 -15.32 5.83
C PRO A 50 -13.89 -14.88 6.81
N GLY A 51 -15.07 -14.51 6.28
CA GLY A 51 -16.19 -14.00 7.09
C GLY A 51 -16.34 -12.48 7.13
N GLY A 52 -15.44 -11.75 6.47
CA GLY A 52 -15.50 -10.29 6.33
C GLY A 52 -14.49 -9.55 7.20
N GLY A 53 -14.25 -8.28 6.86
CA GLY A 53 -13.20 -7.45 7.46
C GLY A 53 -11.86 -7.59 6.76
N GLU A 54 -10.98 -6.62 6.99
CA GLU A 54 -9.65 -6.58 6.38
C GLU A 54 -8.55 -6.34 7.42
N GLU A 55 -7.35 -6.77 7.06
CA GLU A 55 -6.13 -6.62 7.85
C GLU A 55 -5.02 -6.01 7.00
N VAL A 56 -4.10 -5.32 7.70
CA VAL A 56 -2.77 -5.00 7.17
C VAL A 56 -1.77 -5.91 7.85
N GLN A 57 -1.05 -6.68 7.04
CA GLN A 57 -0.11 -7.70 7.48
C GLN A 57 1.33 -7.30 7.13
N ARG A 58 2.25 -7.59 8.05
CA ARG A 58 3.70 -7.44 7.87
C ARG A 58 4.33 -8.82 7.82
N LEU A 59 5.12 -9.10 6.79
CA LEU A 59 5.94 -10.29 6.67
C LEU A 59 7.41 -9.96 6.89
N ASP A 60 8.04 -10.71 7.78
CA ASP A 60 9.50 -10.77 7.91
C ASP A 60 10.07 -11.67 6.80
N PRO A 61 10.87 -11.13 5.86
CA PRO A 61 11.38 -11.90 4.74
C PRO A 61 12.47 -12.90 5.12
N GLU A 62 13.14 -12.72 6.27
CA GLU A 62 14.16 -13.63 6.75
C GLU A 62 13.53 -14.90 7.33
N HIS A 63 12.51 -14.72 8.16
CA HIS A 63 11.88 -15.82 8.91
C HIS A 63 10.54 -16.31 8.31
N GLY A 64 9.96 -15.56 7.37
CA GLY A 64 8.65 -15.84 6.77
C GLY A 64 7.46 -15.64 7.72
N THR A 65 7.70 -15.05 8.90
CA THR A 65 6.65 -14.82 9.92
C THR A 65 5.76 -13.66 9.52
N VAL A 66 4.45 -13.82 9.74
CA VAL A 66 3.45 -12.78 9.48
C VAL A 66 2.87 -12.27 10.79
N ALA A 67 2.83 -10.96 10.92
CA ALA A 67 2.17 -10.27 12.03
C ALA A 67 1.08 -9.35 11.50
N VAL A 68 -0.08 -9.36 12.16
CA VAL A 68 -1.14 -8.39 11.91
C VAL A 68 -0.74 -7.07 12.56
N TRP A 69 -0.74 -5.99 11.77
CA TRP A 69 -0.43 -4.65 12.26
C TRP A 69 -1.68 -3.80 12.46
N MET A 70 -2.71 -4.03 11.66
CA MET A 70 -4.00 -3.36 11.79
C MET A 70 -5.10 -4.33 11.39
N HIS A 71 -6.19 -4.30 12.15
CA HIS A 71 -7.46 -4.92 11.82
C HIS A 71 -8.56 -3.90 12.12
N ARG A 72 -9.58 -3.82 11.26
CA ARG A 72 -10.71 -2.92 11.48
C ARG A 72 -12.00 -3.54 10.96
N GLU A 73 -12.91 -3.84 11.87
CA GLU A 73 -14.24 -4.33 11.51
C GLU A 73 -15.03 -3.27 10.74
N GLY A 74 -15.76 -3.71 9.71
CA GLY A 74 -16.65 -2.85 8.92
C GLY A 74 -15.93 -1.80 8.06
N ALA A 75 -14.63 -1.92 7.86
CA ALA A 75 -13.85 -1.06 6.98
C ALA A 75 -12.92 -1.87 6.07
N GLY A 76 -12.77 -1.43 4.83
CA GLY A 76 -11.71 -1.88 3.93
C GLY A 76 -10.37 -1.23 4.31
N LEU A 77 -9.29 -2.00 4.25
CA LEU A 77 -7.91 -1.61 4.50
C LEU A 77 -7.07 -1.87 3.25
N ARG A 78 -6.75 -0.81 2.50
CA ARG A 78 -5.90 -0.91 1.31
C ARG A 78 -4.55 -0.25 1.55
N LEU A 79 -3.47 -1.02 1.40
CA LEU A 79 -2.12 -0.48 1.40
C LEU A 79 -1.94 0.49 0.22
N ILE A 80 -1.47 1.70 0.51
CA ILE A 80 -1.17 2.71 -0.50
C ILE A 80 0.32 2.65 -0.86
N ALA A 81 1.17 2.72 0.17
CA ALA A 81 2.62 2.74 0.03
C ALA A 81 3.29 2.40 1.37
N VAL A 82 4.63 2.34 1.35
CA VAL A 82 5.47 2.29 2.56
C VAL A 82 6.40 3.50 2.51
N ASP A 83 6.45 4.30 3.59
CA ASP A 83 7.32 5.47 3.65
C ASP A 83 8.81 5.11 3.77
N GLY A 84 9.68 6.12 3.74
CA GLY A 84 11.14 5.94 3.81
C GLY A 84 11.63 5.29 5.11
N ASP A 85 10.84 5.36 6.18
CA ASP A 85 11.14 4.75 7.48
C ASP A 85 10.57 3.33 7.60
N GLY A 86 9.82 2.87 6.60
CA GLY A 86 9.21 1.53 6.60
C GLY A 86 7.80 1.48 7.17
N HIS A 87 7.16 2.62 7.41
CA HIS A 87 5.80 2.69 7.91
C HIS A 87 4.78 2.65 6.76
N PRO A 88 3.81 1.73 6.78
CA PRO A 88 2.80 1.67 5.73
C PRO A 88 1.78 2.81 5.85
N LEU A 89 1.45 3.40 4.70
CA LEU A 89 0.26 4.23 4.53
C LEU A 89 -0.89 3.36 4.05
N VAL A 90 -2.03 3.49 4.72
CA VAL A 90 -3.20 2.64 4.52
C VAL A 90 -4.42 3.53 4.30
N GLN A 91 -5.12 3.30 3.20
CA GLN A 91 -6.47 3.80 3.01
C GLN A 91 -7.41 2.96 3.88
N VAL A 92 -8.19 3.64 4.72
CA VAL A 92 -9.29 3.05 5.47
C VAL A 92 -10.59 3.49 4.82
N ALA A 93 -11.24 2.58 4.10
CA ALA A 93 -12.54 2.80 3.47
C ALA A 93 -13.64 2.38 4.46
N ALA A 94 -14.37 3.35 5.00
CA ALA A 94 -15.49 3.10 5.89
C ALA A 94 -16.79 3.65 5.29
N PRO A 95 -17.98 3.12 5.65
CA PRO A 95 -19.23 3.43 4.97
C PRO A 95 -19.60 4.92 4.95
N GLN A 96 -19.14 5.70 5.94
CA GLN A 96 -19.44 7.14 6.03
C GLN A 96 -18.36 8.02 5.40
N ALA A 97 -17.08 7.61 5.46
CA ALA A 97 -15.96 8.38 4.93
C ALA A 97 -14.69 7.53 4.85
N SER A 98 -13.93 7.73 3.77
CA SER A 98 -12.59 7.16 3.64
C SER A 98 -11.53 8.11 4.22
N SER A 99 -10.51 7.55 4.86
CA SER A 99 -9.40 8.29 5.48
C SER A 99 -8.06 7.62 5.20
N VAL A 100 -6.95 8.30 5.49
CA VAL A 100 -5.60 7.74 5.32
C VAL A 100 -4.89 7.69 6.67
N TRP A 101 -4.28 6.55 6.97
CA TRP A 101 -3.61 6.26 8.22
C TRP A 101 -2.17 5.82 7.99
N LEU A 102 -1.28 6.21 8.89
CA LEU A 102 0.11 5.75 8.97
C LEU A 102 0.22 4.77 10.13
N LEU A 103 0.69 3.55 9.91
CA LEU A 103 0.91 2.58 10.99
C LEU A 103 2.37 2.69 11.44
N THR A 104 2.58 2.97 12.72
CA THR A 104 3.92 3.19 13.28
C THR A 104 4.44 2.00 14.08
N ALA A 105 3.54 1.14 14.56
CA ALA A 105 3.84 -0.11 15.25
C ALA A 105 2.61 -1.04 15.20
N PRO A 106 2.72 -2.32 15.58
CA PRO A 106 1.56 -3.20 15.70
C PRO A 106 0.48 -2.58 16.61
N GLY A 107 -0.73 -2.43 16.08
CA GLY A 107 -1.86 -1.82 16.80
C GLY A 107 -1.76 -0.30 17.01
N GLN A 108 -0.72 0.36 16.49
CA GLN A 108 -0.55 1.81 16.58
C GLN A 108 -0.65 2.45 15.19
N ALA A 109 -1.67 3.28 15.02
CA ALA A 109 -1.90 4.01 13.78
C ALA A 109 -2.24 5.48 14.07
N ARG A 110 -1.79 6.37 13.19
CA ARG A 110 -2.08 7.80 13.22
C ARG A 110 -2.80 8.19 11.94
N GLN A 111 -3.96 8.84 12.05
CA GLN A 111 -4.64 9.42 10.91
C GLN A 111 -3.81 10.58 10.34
N VAL A 112 -3.60 10.57 9.03
CA VAL A 112 -2.79 11.57 8.30
C VAL A 112 -3.59 12.32 7.23
N SER A 113 -4.82 11.87 6.96
CA SER A 113 -5.83 12.60 6.19
C SER A 113 -7.24 12.20 6.62
N ASP A 114 -8.12 13.17 6.75
CA ASP A 114 -9.55 12.99 7.09
C ASP A 114 -10.41 12.72 5.85
N SER A 115 -9.80 12.78 4.68
CA SER A 115 -10.45 12.45 3.42
C SER A 115 -9.50 11.63 2.55
N SER A 116 -10.10 10.71 1.80
CA SER A 116 -9.44 9.97 0.74
C SER A 116 -10.39 9.95 -0.46
N PRO A 117 -9.88 10.15 -1.69
CA PRO A 117 -10.62 9.79 -2.88
C PRO A 117 -10.87 8.27 -2.90
N GLY A 118 -11.82 7.84 -3.74
CA GLY A 118 -12.28 6.46 -3.82
C GLY A 118 -13.49 6.14 -2.92
N GLY A 119 -14.01 4.92 -3.05
CA GLY A 119 -15.11 4.36 -2.27
C GLY A 119 -14.83 2.90 -1.90
N ASP A 120 -15.79 2.22 -1.30
CA ASP A 120 -15.62 0.86 -0.71
C ASP A 120 -14.95 -0.15 -1.67
N ASP A 121 -15.19 -0.04 -2.99
CA ASP A 121 -14.69 -0.99 -4.00
C ASP A 121 -13.66 -0.41 -5.00
N THR A 122 -13.24 0.86 -4.87
CA THR A 122 -12.31 1.48 -5.85
C THR A 122 -11.10 2.07 -5.13
N PRO A 123 -9.86 1.63 -5.45
CA PRO A 123 -8.65 2.19 -4.87
C PRO A 123 -8.63 3.72 -5.02
N GLY A 124 -8.50 4.44 -3.91
CA GLY A 124 -8.38 5.90 -3.98
C GLY A 124 -7.08 6.37 -4.64
N TYR A 125 -6.06 5.52 -4.62
CA TYR A 125 -4.69 5.87 -5.01
C TYR A 125 -4.08 4.74 -5.87
N PRO A 126 -4.35 4.68 -7.18
CA PRO A 126 -3.84 3.63 -8.07
C PRO A 126 -2.31 3.64 -8.24
N ALA A 127 -1.63 4.73 -7.90
CA ALA A 127 -0.20 4.85 -8.03
C ALA A 127 0.41 5.62 -6.86
N ALA A 128 1.44 5.02 -6.28
CA ALA A 128 2.25 5.61 -5.22
C ALA A 128 3.73 5.39 -5.50
N VAL A 129 4.56 6.36 -5.10
CA VAL A 129 6.02 6.28 -5.14
C VAL A 129 6.59 6.90 -3.88
N THR A 130 7.54 6.20 -3.26
CA THR A 130 8.29 6.70 -2.10
C THR A 130 9.66 7.19 -2.55
N ASP A 131 10.04 8.39 -2.13
CA ASP A 131 11.38 8.97 -2.31
C ASP A 131 11.87 9.63 -1.01
N ALA A 132 13.05 10.26 -1.05
CA ALA A 132 13.63 10.96 0.11
C ALA A 132 12.76 12.13 0.61
N GLY A 133 11.85 12.65 -0.23
CA GLY A 133 10.89 13.68 0.10
C GLY A 133 9.58 13.13 0.69
N GLY A 134 9.38 11.83 0.79
CA GLY A 134 8.16 11.21 1.33
C GLY A 134 7.42 10.37 0.29
N VAL A 135 6.10 10.30 0.40
CA VAL A 135 5.28 9.47 -0.49
C VAL A 135 4.44 10.35 -1.40
N TRP A 136 4.57 10.15 -2.71
CA TRP A 136 3.76 10.77 -3.74
C TRP A 136 2.66 9.80 -4.15
N VAL A 137 1.42 10.28 -4.19
CA VAL A 137 0.26 9.48 -4.61
C VAL A 137 -0.59 10.26 -5.59
N SER A 138 -1.06 9.59 -6.63
CA SER A 138 -2.08 10.14 -7.54
C SER A 138 -3.41 9.43 -7.30
N ASP A 139 -4.51 10.16 -7.36
CA ASP A 139 -5.85 9.57 -7.40
C ASP A 139 -6.35 9.33 -8.83
N ASP A 140 -7.48 8.63 -8.95
CA ASP A 140 -8.17 8.40 -10.23
C ASP A 140 -8.75 9.69 -10.85
N GLY A 141 -8.86 10.76 -10.07
CA GLY A 141 -9.25 12.10 -10.55
C GLY A 141 -8.08 12.89 -11.15
N GLY A 142 -6.86 12.37 -11.10
CA GLY A 142 -5.65 13.03 -11.55
C GLY A 142 -5.11 14.08 -10.59
N ALA A 143 -5.60 14.14 -9.35
CA ALA A 143 -5.00 14.95 -8.30
C ALA A 143 -3.74 14.28 -7.76
N LEU A 144 -2.72 15.09 -7.48
CA LEU A 144 -1.47 14.67 -6.87
C LEU A 144 -1.47 15.04 -5.40
N TYR A 145 -0.96 14.15 -4.56
CA TYR A 145 -0.76 14.38 -3.15
C TYR A 145 0.66 13.99 -2.75
N ARG A 146 1.15 14.65 -1.71
CA ARG A 146 2.41 14.31 -1.05
C ARG A 146 2.14 14.07 0.43
N PHE A 147 2.59 12.93 0.92
CA PHE A 147 2.68 12.64 2.33
C PHE A 147 4.09 12.93 2.85
N SER A 148 4.15 13.60 4.00
CA SER A 148 5.31 13.59 4.88
C SER A 148 4.84 13.37 6.32
N PRO A 149 5.66 12.76 7.20
CA PRO A 149 5.31 12.58 8.60
C PRO A 149 4.91 13.89 9.30
N SER A 150 5.59 15.00 8.95
CA SER A 150 5.36 16.34 9.53
C SER A 150 4.08 17.03 9.07
N THR A 151 3.67 16.83 7.81
CA THR A 151 2.56 17.61 7.21
C THR A 151 1.28 16.80 7.03
N GLY A 152 1.36 15.47 7.19
CA GLY A 152 0.32 14.55 6.73
C GLY A 152 0.28 14.48 5.20
N LEU A 153 -0.80 13.90 4.68
CA LEU A 153 -1.06 13.83 3.24
C LEU A 153 -1.71 15.15 2.79
N ARG A 154 -1.05 15.83 1.85
CA ARG A 154 -1.50 17.14 1.33
C ARG A 154 -1.61 17.08 -0.18
N ARG A 155 -2.69 17.65 -0.72
CA ARG A 155 -2.82 17.87 -2.15
C ARG A 155 -1.73 18.84 -2.61
N VAL A 156 -1.15 18.53 -3.76
CA VAL A 156 -0.14 19.35 -4.42
C VAL A 156 -0.83 20.13 -5.53
N ASP A 157 -0.61 21.44 -5.54
CA ASP A 157 -1.10 22.28 -6.62
C ASP A 157 -0.24 22.06 -7.86
N VAL A 158 -0.84 21.43 -8.86
CA VAL A 158 -0.23 21.19 -10.16
C VAL A 158 -1.04 21.89 -11.25
N PRO A 159 -0.37 22.49 -12.25
CA PRO A 159 -1.04 23.33 -13.25
C PRO A 159 -1.98 22.54 -14.19
N ARG A 160 -1.93 21.21 -14.18
CA ARG A 160 -2.82 20.32 -14.93
C ARG A 160 -3.09 19.05 -14.12
N LEU A 161 -4.26 18.46 -14.31
CA LEU A 161 -4.55 17.11 -13.79
C LEU A 161 -3.58 16.10 -14.41
N PHE A 162 -3.09 15.18 -13.59
CA PHE A 162 -2.28 14.07 -14.05
C PHE A 162 -3.17 13.00 -14.69
N PRO A 163 -2.80 12.45 -15.86
CA PRO A 163 -3.42 11.23 -16.36
C PRO A 163 -3.45 10.14 -15.29
N THR A 164 -4.53 9.37 -15.26
CA THR A 164 -4.70 8.26 -14.31
C THR A 164 -3.56 7.25 -14.44
N GLY A 165 -3.06 6.79 -13.30
CA GLY A 165 -1.95 5.82 -13.24
C GLY A 165 -0.56 6.39 -13.52
N GLN A 166 -0.40 7.71 -13.70
CA GLN A 166 0.93 8.31 -13.83
C GLN A 166 1.65 8.33 -12.48
N ARG A 167 2.88 7.80 -12.45
CA ARG A 167 3.75 7.86 -11.27
C ARG A 167 4.55 9.16 -11.26
N VAL A 168 4.67 9.77 -10.09
CA VAL A 168 5.42 11.02 -9.87
C VAL A 168 6.48 10.79 -8.80
N ALA A 169 7.69 11.30 -9.00
CA ALA A 169 8.75 11.35 -8.00
C ALA A 169 9.27 12.78 -7.89
N GLY A 170 9.54 13.25 -6.67
CA GLY A 170 9.81 14.64 -6.34
C GLY A 170 11.28 14.99 -6.17
N GLY A 171 12.22 14.07 -6.44
CA GLY A 171 13.64 14.34 -6.17
C GLY A 171 14.58 13.21 -6.56
N CYS A 172 14.54 12.76 -7.81
CA CYS A 172 15.63 11.95 -8.34
C CYS A 172 16.87 12.86 -8.51
N SER A 173 17.70 12.96 -7.48
CA SER A 173 19.03 13.56 -7.54
C SER A 173 20.10 12.48 -7.58
#